data_AF-A0A4R4MXV0-F1
#
_entry.id   AF-A0A4R4MXV0-F1
#
_cell.length_a   1.000
_cell.length_b   1.000
_cell.length_c   1.000
_cell.angle_alpha   90.00
_cell.angle_beta   90.00
_cell.angle_gamma   90.00
#
_symmetry.space_group_name_H-M   'P 1'
#
loop_
_entity.id
_entity.type
_entity.pdbx_description
1 polymer ?
#
loop_
_entity_poly.entity_id
_entity_poly.type
_entity_poly.pdbx_seq_one_letter_code
_entity_poly.pdbx_strand_id
1 'polypeptide(L)'
;MPVLKRAAAATAAAAAMLTAAPAAATSPVATSQETLLTCQVATTAERPITFKPPVRFLPHTVTAQAGLALTGCTGSSGTGIRSGVMTVRSTGRASCAGVQDIRGKGTITWYGADGRKIGTSTLRPSVDKLTGYNPGDMLLSGRVTKGRLAGSKVTGTATPTSTVSTCATKGLTTIHGKGTITFLA
;
A
#
# COMPACT_ATOMS: atom_id res chain seq x y z
N MET A 1 -68.93 -29.64 -20.88
CA MET A 1 -69.40 -28.64 -21.87
C MET A 1 -68.19 -28.18 -22.69
N PRO A 2 -68.30 -28.10 -24.03
CA PRO A 2 -67.25 -27.67 -24.95
C PRO A 2 -67.05 -26.14 -24.85
N VAL A 3 -65.98 -25.51 -25.35
CA VAL A 3 -65.77 -25.00 -26.74
C VAL A 3 -64.34 -24.37 -26.72
N LEU A 4 -63.33 -24.91 -27.40
CA LEU A 4 -62.81 -24.60 -28.75
C LEU A 4 -62.40 -23.14 -29.05
N LYS A 5 -61.29 -23.01 -29.81
CA LYS A 5 -60.77 -21.85 -30.61
C LYS A 5 -59.87 -20.89 -29.82
N ARG A 6 -58.77 -20.33 -30.33
CA ARG A 6 -58.08 -20.15 -31.63
C ARG A 6 -56.78 -19.41 -31.23
N ALA A 7 -55.71 -19.16 -31.98
CA ALA A 7 -55.22 -19.44 -33.32
C ALA A 7 -53.74 -19.01 -33.28
N ALA A 8 -52.93 -19.58 -34.15
CA ALA A 8 -51.56 -19.14 -34.42
C ALA A 8 -51.52 -17.71 -34.99
N ALA A 9 -50.49 -16.96 -34.65
CA ALA A 9 -49.96 -15.89 -35.49
C ALA A 9 -48.45 -15.80 -35.26
N ALA A 10 -47.70 -16.32 -36.23
CA ALA A 10 -46.28 -16.08 -36.37
C ALA A 10 -46.08 -14.67 -36.92
N THR A 11 -45.29 -13.86 -36.24
CA THR A 11 -44.70 -12.64 -36.80
C THR A 11 -43.19 -12.80 -36.81
N ALA A 12 -42.67 -13.07 -38.01
CA ALA A 12 -41.27 -12.98 -38.32
C ALA A 12 -40.85 -11.50 -38.27
N ALA A 13 -39.99 -11.15 -37.32
CA ALA A 13 -39.26 -9.89 -37.33
C ALA A 13 -37.86 -10.14 -37.86
N ALA A 14 -37.61 -9.70 -39.09
CA ALA A 14 -36.29 -9.67 -39.70
C ALA A 14 -35.40 -8.71 -38.91
N ALA A 15 -34.47 -9.24 -38.12
CA ALA A 15 -33.43 -8.45 -37.48
C ALA A 15 -32.37 -8.10 -38.53
N ALA A 16 -32.37 -6.83 -38.96
CA ALA A 16 -31.30 -6.28 -39.77
C ALA A 16 -29.98 -6.34 -38.99
N MET A 17 -29.01 -7.11 -39.51
CA MET A 17 -27.64 -7.11 -39.01
C MET A 17 -26.97 -5.79 -39.38
N LEU A 18 -26.95 -4.84 -38.45
CA LEU A 18 -26.01 -3.71 -38.49
C LEU A 18 -24.65 -4.22 -38.02
N THR A 19 -23.75 -4.44 -38.97
CA THR A 19 -22.32 -4.64 -38.75
C THR A 19 -21.71 -3.35 -38.19
N ALA A 20 -21.78 -3.18 -36.87
CA ALA A 20 -21.02 -2.16 -36.18
C ALA A 20 -19.52 -2.50 -36.30
N ALA A 21 -18.79 -1.66 -37.04
CA ALA A 21 -17.34 -1.72 -37.11
C ALA A 21 -16.76 -1.65 -35.67
N PRO A 22 -15.76 -2.48 -35.33
CA PRO A 22 -15.14 -2.41 -34.02
C PRO A 22 -14.47 -1.05 -33.90
N ALA A 23 -15.02 -0.19 -33.03
CA ALA A 23 -14.32 0.98 -32.56
C ALA A 23 -13.01 0.48 -31.94
N ALA A 24 -11.88 0.83 -32.55
CA ALA A 24 -10.56 0.53 -32.03
C ALA A 24 -10.49 1.11 -30.61
N ALA A 25 -10.60 0.24 -29.62
CA ALA A 25 -10.40 0.60 -28.24
C ALA A 25 -8.95 1.06 -28.13
N THR A 26 -8.75 2.37 -28.00
CA THR A 26 -7.48 2.92 -27.54
C THR A 26 -7.25 2.39 -26.14
N SER A 27 -6.48 1.31 -26.03
CA SER A 27 -6.00 0.79 -24.75
C SER A 27 -5.32 1.94 -24.01
N PRO A 28 -5.68 2.22 -22.74
CA PRO A 28 -4.98 3.22 -21.96
C PRO A 28 -3.51 2.80 -21.89
N VAL A 29 -2.63 3.67 -22.39
CA VAL A 29 -1.19 3.51 -22.22
C VAL A 29 -0.94 3.54 -20.72
N ALA A 30 -0.69 2.38 -20.13
CA ALA A 30 -0.23 2.29 -18.76
C ALA A 30 1.14 2.98 -18.74
N THR A 31 1.19 4.20 -18.21
CA THR A 31 2.45 4.88 -17.93
C THR A 31 3.19 4.01 -16.93
N SER A 32 4.19 3.27 -17.40
CA SER A 32 5.08 2.47 -16.56
C SER A 32 5.84 3.45 -15.67
N GLN A 33 5.41 3.60 -14.42
CA GLN A 33 6.13 4.42 -13.45
C GLN A 33 7.54 3.83 -13.29
N GLU A 34 8.56 4.62 -13.56
CA GLU A 34 9.95 4.18 -13.43
C GLU A 34 10.27 3.88 -11.96
N THR A 35 10.86 2.72 -11.71
CA THR A 35 11.34 2.33 -10.38
C THR A 35 12.70 2.95 -10.11
N LEU A 36 12.75 3.87 -9.15
CA LEU A 36 13.94 4.62 -8.77
C LEU A 36 14.82 3.84 -7.78
N LEU A 37 14.19 3.14 -6.84
CA LEU A 37 14.84 2.37 -5.77
C LEU A 37 13.89 1.32 -5.20
N THR A 38 14.39 0.14 -4.91
CA THR A 38 13.68 -0.91 -4.17
C THR A 38 14.57 -1.37 -3.01
N CYS A 39 14.01 -1.55 -1.83
CA CYS A 39 14.70 -2.07 -0.66
C CYS A 39 13.86 -3.14 0.03
N GLN A 40 14.51 -4.10 0.68
CA GLN A 40 13.86 -4.94 1.67
C GLN A 40 13.65 -4.14 2.95
N VAL A 41 12.53 -4.34 3.62
CA VAL A 41 12.19 -3.66 4.87
C VAL A 41 11.91 -4.67 5.97
N ALA A 42 12.37 -4.37 7.18
CA ALA A 42 12.07 -5.16 8.36
C ALA A 42 11.98 -4.29 9.62
N THR A 43 11.09 -4.64 10.54
CA THR A 43 11.20 -4.18 11.94
C THR A 43 12.41 -4.83 12.60
N THR A 44 13.18 -4.09 13.39
CA THR A 44 14.22 -4.71 14.23
C THR A 44 13.60 -5.35 15.47
N ALA A 45 14.33 -6.24 16.14
CA ALA A 45 13.83 -6.90 17.36
C ALA A 45 13.54 -5.87 18.47
N GLU A 46 14.33 -4.81 18.53
CA GLU A 46 14.23 -3.74 19.53
C GLU A 46 13.20 -2.67 19.14
N ARG A 47 12.74 -2.65 17.89
CA ARG A 47 11.86 -1.61 17.34
C ARG A 47 10.71 -2.21 16.53
N PRO A 48 9.75 -2.89 17.19
CA PRO A 48 8.50 -3.29 16.54
C PRO A 48 7.71 -2.07 16.08
N ILE A 49 6.71 -2.32 15.25
CA ILE A 49 5.60 -1.38 15.06
C ILE A 49 4.78 -1.39 16.34
N THR A 50 4.51 -0.23 16.92
CA THR A 50 3.72 -0.07 18.15
C THR A 50 2.46 0.76 17.88
N PHE A 51 1.37 0.44 18.58
CA PHE A 51 0.06 1.07 18.44
C PHE A 51 -0.43 1.61 19.79
N LYS A 52 -0.86 2.87 19.81
CA LYS A 52 -1.42 3.53 21.00
C LYS A 52 -2.65 4.38 20.63
N PRO A 53 -3.84 4.08 21.19
CA PRO A 53 -4.20 2.86 21.94
C PRO A 53 -4.05 1.57 21.10
N PRO A 54 -4.18 0.37 21.70
CA PRO A 54 -4.11 -0.89 20.96
C PRO A 54 -5.19 -0.95 19.86
N VAL A 55 -4.85 -1.44 18.67
CA VAL A 55 -5.83 -1.67 17.59
C VAL A 55 -6.83 -2.74 18.04
N ARG A 56 -8.11 -2.57 17.73
CA ARG A 56 -9.21 -3.46 18.15
C ARG A 56 -10.16 -3.73 16.98
N PHE A 57 -11.18 -4.53 17.22
CA PHE A 57 -12.20 -4.85 16.22
C PHE A 57 -12.90 -3.60 15.65
N LEU A 58 -13.31 -2.66 16.52
CA LEU A 58 -13.97 -1.43 16.08
C LEU A 58 -12.97 -0.33 15.68
N PRO A 59 -13.19 0.37 14.55
CA PRO A 59 -12.32 1.47 14.11
C PRO A 59 -12.25 2.63 15.10
N HIS A 60 -11.04 3.01 15.50
CA HIS A 60 -10.79 4.17 16.35
C HIS A 60 -9.43 4.81 16.05
N THR A 61 -9.22 6.02 16.54
CA THR A 61 -7.95 6.74 16.30
C THR A 61 -6.81 6.08 17.06
N VAL A 62 -5.77 5.69 16.32
CA VAL A 62 -4.56 5.05 16.83
C VAL A 62 -3.35 5.80 16.32
N THR A 63 -2.36 5.99 17.20
CA THR A 63 -1.00 6.39 16.81
C THR A 63 -0.15 5.15 16.59
N ALA A 64 0.45 5.03 15.42
CA ALA A 64 1.43 4.00 15.11
C ALA A 64 2.86 4.60 15.09
N GLN A 65 3.83 3.86 15.60
CA GLN A 65 5.25 4.21 15.56
C GLN A 65 6.08 3.01 15.18
N ALA A 66 7.07 3.20 14.30
CA ALA A 66 7.97 2.12 13.91
C ALA A 66 9.39 2.62 13.62
N GLY A 67 10.36 1.75 13.90
CA GLY A 67 11.72 1.83 13.37
C GLY A 67 11.94 0.66 12.41
N LEU A 68 12.36 0.96 11.18
CA LEU A 68 12.47 0.01 10.11
C LEU A 68 13.89 0.04 9.53
N ALA A 69 14.48 -1.13 9.36
CA ALA A 69 15.72 -1.30 8.63
C ALA A 69 15.39 -1.49 7.14
N LEU A 70 16.07 -0.75 6.28
CA LEU A 70 16.01 -0.89 4.83
C LEU A 70 17.34 -1.49 4.37
N THR A 71 17.29 -2.64 3.71
CA THR A 71 18.48 -3.38 3.29
C THR A 71 18.39 -3.82 1.83
N GLY A 72 19.54 -4.16 1.24
CA GLY A 72 19.59 -4.65 -0.14
C GLY A 72 19.00 -3.65 -1.15
N CYS A 73 19.23 -2.35 -0.95
CA CYS A 73 18.64 -1.34 -1.81
C CYS A 73 19.27 -1.36 -3.21
N THR A 74 18.44 -1.39 -4.26
CA THR A 74 18.85 -1.41 -5.67
C THR A 74 17.96 -0.51 -6.51
N GLY A 75 18.51 0.21 -7.50
CA GLY A 75 17.74 1.08 -8.39
C GLY A 75 18.59 2.04 -9.22
N SER A 76 17.98 2.69 -10.21
CA SER A 76 18.63 3.57 -11.19
C SER A 76 18.95 4.97 -10.64
N SER A 77 18.00 5.57 -9.90
CA SER A 77 18.11 6.97 -9.43
C SER A 77 18.55 7.08 -7.96
N GLY A 78 18.66 5.96 -7.25
CA GLY A 78 19.19 5.86 -5.90
C GLY A 78 20.70 5.69 -5.82
N THR A 79 21.47 6.29 -6.75
CA THR A 79 22.92 6.07 -6.87
C THR A 79 23.65 6.25 -5.53
N GLY A 80 24.42 5.21 -5.18
CA GLY A 80 25.15 5.13 -3.92
C GLY A 80 24.35 4.67 -2.72
N ILE A 81 23.01 4.59 -2.76
CA ILE A 81 22.19 4.07 -1.66
C ILE A 81 22.28 2.53 -1.62
N ARG A 82 22.65 1.99 -0.46
CA ARG A 82 22.72 0.53 -0.22
C ARG A 82 21.82 0.05 0.90
N SER A 83 21.58 0.91 1.87
CA SER A 83 20.70 0.66 3.00
C SER A 83 20.13 1.95 3.56
N GLY A 84 19.19 1.82 4.47
CA GLY A 84 18.59 2.93 5.19
C GLY A 84 18.05 2.53 6.55
N VAL A 85 17.84 3.53 7.39
CA VAL A 85 17.05 3.39 8.63
C VAL A 85 15.91 4.37 8.56
N MET A 86 14.69 3.87 8.65
CA MET A 86 13.47 4.66 8.63
C MET A 86 12.84 4.70 10.01
N THR A 87 12.48 5.90 10.46
CA THR A 87 11.57 6.08 11.60
C THR A 87 10.28 6.70 11.09
N VAL A 88 9.15 6.21 11.56
CA VAL A 88 7.84 6.70 11.13
C VAL A 88 6.91 6.82 12.33
N ARG A 89 6.13 7.91 12.32
CA ARG A 89 5.02 8.14 13.23
C ARG A 89 3.81 8.55 12.42
N SER A 90 2.69 7.87 12.65
CA SER A 90 1.43 8.15 11.98
C SER A 90 0.26 8.05 12.95
N THR A 91 -0.83 8.68 12.59
CA THR A 91 -2.15 8.57 13.22
C THR A 91 -3.14 8.16 12.14
N GLY A 92 -4.11 7.32 12.48
CA GLY A 92 -5.20 6.96 11.58
C GLY A 92 -6.34 6.29 12.33
N ARG A 93 -7.48 6.11 11.67
CA ARG A 93 -8.61 5.34 12.23
C ARG A 93 -8.42 3.87 11.89
N ALA A 94 -7.89 3.10 12.84
CA ALA A 94 -7.48 1.71 12.64
C ALA A 94 -8.43 0.72 13.33
N SER A 95 -8.55 -0.45 12.72
CA SER A 95 -9.21 -1.65 13.24
C SER A 95 -8.45 -2.90 12.82
N CYS A 96 -8.83 -4.06 13.33
CA CYS A 96 -8.28 -5.34 12.87
C CYS A 96 -8.57 -5.65 11.39
N ALA A 97 -9.52 -4.95 10.77
CA ALA A 97 -9.90 -5.12 9.37
C ALA A 97 -9.19 -4.13 8.42
N GLY A 98 -8.44 -3.17 8.94
CA GLY A 98 -7.76 -2.16 8.14
C GLY A 98 -7.86 -0.76 8.74
N VAL A 99 -7.59 0.23 7.91
CA VAL A 99 -7.30 1.59 8.38
C VAL A 99 -7.54 2.65 7.31
N GLN A 100 -7.84 3.86 7.78
CA GLN A 100 -8.13 5.02 6.94
C GLN A 100 -7.67 6.31 7.61
N ASP A 101 -7.76 7.42 6.87
CA ASP A 101 -7.46 8.76 7.36
C ASP A 101 -6.03 8.90 7.90
N ILE A 102 -5.07 8.26 7.21
CA ILE A 102 -3.69 8.19 7.68
C ILE A 102 -3.00 9.54 7.50
N ARG A 103 -2.43 10.03 8.59
CA ARG A 103 -1.58 11.22 8.60
C ARG A 103 -0.31 10.91 9.36
N GLY A 104 0.83 11.35 8.85
CA GLY A 104 2.08 11.07 9.53
C GLY A 104 3.28 11.76 8.94
N LYS A 105 4.43 11.34 9.45
CA LYS A 105 5.73 11.73 8.96
C LYS A 105 6.71 10.58 9.20
N GLY A 106 7.52 10.29 8.18
CA GLY A 106 8.66 9.41 8.30
C GLY A 106 9.96 10.14 7.95
N THR A 107 11.06 9.68 8.51
CA THR A 107 12.41 10.11 8.13
C THR A 107 13.24 8.88 7.82
N ILE A 108 13.90 8.91 6.66
CA ILE A 108 14.84 7.87 6.26
C ILE A 108 16.23 8.47 6.30
N THR A 109 17.15 7.79 6.98
CA THR A 109 18.58 8.07 6.87
C THR A 109 19.18 7.03 5.92
N TRP A 110 19.87 7.50 4.88
CA TRP A 110 20.44 6.64 3.84
C TRP A 110 21.92 6.42 4.05
N TYR A 111 22.38 5.22 3.71
CA TYR A 111 23.76 4.81 3.86
C TYR A 111 24.34 4.26 2.55
N GLY A 112 25.62 4.57 2.36
CA GLY A 112 26.44 4.14 1.23
C GLY A 112 26.98 2.72 1.37
N ALA A 113 27.73 2.27 0.35
CA ALA A 113 28.42 0.97 0.39
C ALA A 113 29.50 0.90 1.48
N ASP A 114 30.07 2.05 1.85
CA ASP A 114 31.03 2.21 2.94
C ASP A 114 30.37 2.31 4.32
N GLY A 115 29.04 2.17 4.39
CA GLY A 115 28.27 2.31 5.63
C GLY A 115 28.14 3.75 6.13
N ARG A 116 28.64 4.75 5.39
CA ARG A 116 28.53 6.16 5.79
C ARG A 116 27.17 6.72 5.42
N LYS A 117 26.70 7.69 6.22
CA LYS A 117 25.47 8.43 5.94
C LYS A 117 25.67 9.29 4.69
N ILE A 118 24.83 9.09 3.68
CA ILE A 118 24.88 9.82 2.39
C ILE A 118 23.70 10.77 2.17
N GLY A 119 22.76 10.81 3.11
CA GLY A 119 21.64 11.74 3.05
C GLY A 119 20.47 11.34 3.93
N THR A 120 19.41 12.13 3.82
CA THR A 120 18.12 11.83 4.46
C THR A 120 16.96 12.11 3.51
N SER A 121 15.81 11.51 3.80
CA SER A 121 14.55 11.77 3.11
C SER A 121 13.44 11.95 4.13
N THR A 122 12.48 12.83 3.82
CA THR A 122 11.25 12.98 4.61
C THR A 122 10.07 12.38 3.85
N LEU A 123 9.47 11.34 4.42
CA LEU A 123 8.27 10.69 3.91
C LEU A 123 7.02 11.35 4.51
N ARG A 124 6.01 11.57 3.68
CA ARG A 124 4.63 11.79 4.12
C ARG A 124 3.82 10.57 3.74
N PRO A 125 3.38 9.74 4.71
CA PRO A 125 2.37 8.74 4.47
C PRO A 125 1.11 9.44 3.95
N SER A 126 0.61 9.00 2.80
CA SER A 126 -0.58 9.54 2.17
C SER A 126 -1.32 8.43 1.46
N VAL A 127 -2.22 7.78 2.17
CA VAL A 127 -3.19 6.85 1.60
C VAL A 127 -4.53 7.20 2.20
N ASP A 128 -5.48 7.52 1.33
CA ASP A 128 -6.83 7.92 1.75
C ASP A 128 -7.57 6.71 2.35
N LYS A 129 -7.28 5.51 1.85
CA LYS A 129 -7.82 4.25 2.36
C LYS A 129 -6.88 3.09 2.03
N LEU A 130 -6.65 2.20 3.00
CA LEU A 130 -6.05 0.89 2.75
C LEU A 130 -7.03 -0.19 3.23
N THR A 131 -7.62 -0.90 2.28
CA THR A 131 -8.36 -2.14 2.54
C THR A 131 -7.37 -3.28 2.55
N GLY A 132 -7.03 -3.80 3.73
CA GLY A 132 -6.08 -4.88 3.86
C GLY A 132 -5.97 -5.37 5.30
N TYR A 133 -5.72 -6.67 5.46
CA TYR A 133 -5.58 -7.32 6.76
C TYR A 133 -4.27 -6.97 7.49
N ASN A 134 -3.34 -6.24 6.84
CA ASN A 134 -2.09 -5.84 7.45
C ASN A 134 -2.01 -4.32 7.71
N PRO A 135 -2.14 -3.87 8.97
CA PRO A 135 -1.94 -2.46 9.32
C PRO A 135 -0.50 -1.97 9.10
N GLY A 136 0.46 -2.86 8.85
CA GLY A 136 1.84 -2.50 8.51
C GLY A 136 2.00 -1.83 7.14
N ASP A 137 1.13 -2.14 6.17
CA ASP A 137 1.21 -1.59 4.79
C ASP A 137 1.01 -0.07 4.75
N MET A 138 0.33 0.46 5.78
CA MET A 138 0.15 1.89 6.04
C MET A 138 1.44 2.69 6.10
N LEU A 139 2.50 2.08 6.63
CA LEU A 139 3.75 2.77 6.94
C LEU A 139 4.66 2.86 5.72
N LEU A 140 4.35 2.10 4.67
CA LEU A 140 5.21 1.89 3.50
C LEU A 140 4.63 2.53 2.24
N SER A 141 3.58 3.35 2.36
CA SER A 141 2.97 4.04 1.24
C SER A 141 2.91 5.55 1.47
N GLY A 142 3.19 6.35 0.45
CA GLY A 142 3.14 7.81 0.54
C GLY A 142 3.99 8.52 -0.50
N ARG A 143 4.55 9.68 -0.14
CA ARG A 143 5.45 10.46 -1.00
C ARG A 143 6.64 10.98 -0.23
N VAL A 144 7.82 10.98 -0.86
CA VAL A 144 8.98 11.66 -0.32
C VAL A 144 8.84 13.15 -0.62
N THR A 145 8.76 13.95 0.43
CA THR A 145 8.53 15.41 0.35
C THR A 145 9.80 16.24 0.38
N LYS A 146 10.91 15.70 0.93
CA LYS A 146 12.19 16.39 1.04
C LYS A 146 13.36 15.41 0.99
N GLY A 147 14.52 15.88 0.56
CA GLY A 147 15.78 15.14 0.61
C GLY A 147 16.02 14.26 -0.61
N ARG A 148 16.79 13.18 -0.44
CA ARG A 148 17.03 12.24 -1.56
C ARG A 148 15.71 11.63 -2.02
N LEU A 149 15.59 11.38 -3.32
CA LEU A 149 14.35 10.88 -3.92
C LEU A 149 13.13 11.79 -3.67
N ALA A 150 13.31 13.08 -3.38
CA ALA A 150 12.18 14.01 -3.25
C ALA A 150 11.30 13.99 -4.51
N GLY A 151 9.99 14.07 -4.31
CA GLY A 151 9.00 13.90 -5.37
C GLY A 151 8.55 12.46 -5.55
N SER A 152 9.40 11.46 -5.24
CA SER A 152 9.05 10.06 -5.49
C SER A 152 7.83 9.58 -4.72
N LYS A 153 6.99 8.79 -5.40
CA LYS A 153 5.94 8.00 -4.76
C LYS A 153 6.57 6.80 -4.08
N VAL A 154 6.04 6.44 -2.92
CA VAL A 154 6.50 5.29 -2.15
C VAL A 154 5.35 4.30 -2.07
N THR A 155 5.63 3.05 -2.37
CA THR A 155 4.72 1.92 -2.21
C THR A 155 5.47 0.80 -1.52
N GLY A 156 4.77 0.00 -0.74
CA GLY A 156 5.41 -1.12 -0.09
C GLY A 156 4.41 -2.05 0.55
N THR A 157 4.90 -3.23 0.85
CA THR A 157 4.15 -4.30 1.49
C THR A 157 4.91 -4.73 2.73
N ALA A 158 4.16 -5.10 3.76
CA ALA A 158 4.67 -5.81 4.89
C ALA A 158 3.90 -7.13 5.02
N THR A 159 4.54 -8.11 5.62
CA THR A 159 3.92 -9.33 6.12
C THR A 159 4.21 -9.38 7.61
N PRO A 160 3.18 -9.50 8.47
CA PRO A 160 3.39 -9.67 9.89
C PRO A 160 4.16 -10.97 10.14
N THR A 161 5.24 -10.90 10.92
CA THR A 161 5.96 -12.09 11.41
C THR A 161 5.52 -12.48 12.82
N SER A 162 4.68 -11.66 13.45
CA SER A 162 4.04 -11.93 14.74
C SER A 162 2.57 -12.30 14.56
N THR A 163 2.03 -13.09 15.49
CA THR A 163 0.62 -13.51 15.48
C THR A 163 -0.34 -12.33 15.60
N VAL A 164 -1.17 -12.11 14.57
CA VAL A 164 -2.22 -11.07 14.54
C VAL A 164 -3.63 -11.63 14.81
N SER A 165 -3.77 -12.95 14.98
CA SER A 165 -5.07 -13.63 15.14
C SER A 165 -5.84 -13.21 16.38
N THR A 166 -5.16 -12.65 17.39
CA THR A 166 -5.78 -12.18 18.64
C THR A 166 -6.24 -10.73 18.59
N CYS A 167 -6.08 -10.03 17.46
CA CYS A 167 -6.43 -8.60 17.36
C CYS A 167 -7.89 -8.33 17.76
N ALA A 168 -8.84 -9.15 17.28
CA ALA A 168 -10.26 -8.93 17.56
C ALA A 168 -10.63 -9.14 19.05
N THR A 169 -9.90 -9.99 19.76
CA THR A 169 -10.22 -10.40 21.14
C THR A 169 -9.40 -9.68 22.20
N LYS A 170 -8.10 -9.50 21.97
CA LYS A 170 -7.17 -8.88 22.94
C LYS A 170 -6.68 -7.49 22.52
N GLY A 171 -6.93 -7.11 21.28
CA GLY A 171 -6.31 -5.95 20.68
C GLY A 171 -4.84 -6.20 20.32
N LEU A 172 -4.28 -5.27 19.57
CA LEU A 172 -2.93 -5.38 19.00
C LEU A 172 -2.12 -4.15 19.37
N THR A 173 -1.12 -4.34 20.21
CA THR A 173 -0.21 -3.29 20.71
C THR A 173 1.07 -3.21 19.90
N THR A 174 1.57 -4.35 19.42
CA THR A 174 2.86 -4.47 18.76
C THR A 174 2.82 -5.48 17.63
N ILE A 175 3.54 -5.20 16.54
CA ILE A 175 3.71 -6.12 15.42
C ILE A 175 5.17 -6.07 14.95
N HIS A 176 5.72 -7.24 14.64
CA HIS A 176 6.92 -7.34 13.82
C HIS A 176 6.52 -7.69 12.39
N GLY A 177 7.31 -7.21 11.43
CA GLY A 177 7.04 -7.48 10.02
C GLY A 177 8.26 -7.34 9.14
N LYS A 178 8.16 -7.94 7.96
CA LYS A 178 9.14 -7.84 6.87
C LYS A 178 8.41 -7.62 5.56
N GLY A 179 9.08 -7.04 4.57
CA GLY A 179 8.54 -6.93 3.22
C GLY A 179 9.44 -6.10 2.33
N THR A 180 8.84 -5.31 1.44
CA THR A 180 9.56 -4.54 0.44
C THR A 180 9.00 -3.12 0.36
N ILE A 181 9.88 -2.15 0.11
CA ILE A 181 9.53 -0.76 -0.16
C ILE A 181 10.15 -0.32 -1.49
N THR A 182 9.34 0.31 -2.32
CA THR A 182 9.69 0.76 -3.67
C THR A 182 9.41 2.25 -3.81
N PHE A 183 10.35 2.95 -4.43
CA PHE A 183 10.30 4.37 -4.75
C PHE A 183 10.13 4.51 -6.27
N LEU A 184 9.10 5.23 -6.68
CA LEU A 184 8.71 5.42 -8.07
C LEU A 184 8.75 6.90 -8.43
N ALA A 185 9.02 7.24 -9.69
CA ALA A 185 8.96 8.61 -10.21
C ALA A 185 7.57 9.24 -10.02
#